data_AF-A0A661HI51-F1
#
_entry.id   AF-A0A661HI51-F1
#
_cell.length_a   1.000
_cell.length_b   1.000
_cell.length_c   1.000
_cell.angle_alpha   90.00
_cell.angle_beta   90.00
_cell.angle_gamma   90.00
#
_symmetry.space_group_name_H-M   'P 1'
#
loop_
_entity.id
_entity.type
_entity.pdbx_description
1 polymer ?
#
loop_
_entity_poly.entity_id
_entity_poly.type
_entity_poly.pdbx_seq_one_letter_code
_entity_poly.pdbx_strand_id
1 'polypeptide(L)' 'MTANIDEILNYSSTLTVLYVEDDKAIREQMTETLQEFFQQVIVAEDGQEGLEKFSSYRKKFHTYPDLVITDIRMP' A
#
# COMPACT_ATOMS: atom_id res chain seq x y z
N MET A 1 -7.07 17.98 -17.32
CA MET A 1 -7.38 16.59 -16.92
C MET A 1 -7.92 16.65 -15.51
N THR A 2 -9.22 16.46 -15.34
CA THR A 2 -9.82 16.17 -14.02
C THR A 2 -9.78 14.66 -13.83
N ALA A 3 -9.18 14.21 -12.74
CA ALA A 3 -9.23 12.79 -12.39
C ALA A 3 -10.68 12.40 -12.07
N ASN A 4 -11.19 11.35 -12.72
CA ASN A 4 -12.51 10.82 -12.45
C ASN A 4 -12.42 9.80 -11.31
N ILE A 5 -13.13 10.05 -10.22
CA ILE A 5 -13.10 9.19 -9.03
C ILE A 5 -13.60 7.77 -9.32
N ASP A 6 -14.60 7.63 -10.20
CA ASP A 6 -15.17 6.33 -10.57
C ASP A 6 -14.16 5.49 -11.35
N GLU A 7 -13.33 6.13 -12.18
CA GLU A 7 -12.25 5.44 -12.89
C GLU A 7 -11.16 4.98 -11.92
N ILE A 8 -10.76 5.83 -10.97
CA ILE A 8 -9.78 5.47 -9.94
C ILE A 8 -10.27 4.24 -9.19
N LEU A 9 -11.50 4.25 -8.68
CA LEU A 9 -12.09 3.13 -7.95
C LEU A 9 -12.14 1.85 -8.80
N ASN A 10 -12.54 1.96 -10.07
CA ASN A 10 -12.56 0.81 -10.97
C ASN A 10 -11.16 0.20 -11.17
N TYR A 11 -10.12 1.02 -11.32
CA TYR A 11 -8.76 0.53 -11.51
C TYR A 11 -8.12 0.02 -10.22
N SER A 12 -8.39 0.65 -9.07
CA SER A 12 -7.73 0.33 -7.79
C SER A 12 -8.40 -0.82 -7.03
N SER A 13 -9.70 -1.05 -7.23
CA SER A 13 -10.49 -2.01 -6.44
C SER A 13 -10.07 -3.49 -6.57
N THR A 14 -9.19 -3.81 -7.52
CA THR A 14 -8.59 -5.15 -7.68
C THR A 14 -7.11 -5.20 -7.33
N LEU A 15 -6.51 -4.07 -6.97
CA LEU A 15 -5.07 -3.95 -6.72
C LEU A 15 -4.75 -4.13 -5.24
N THR A 16 -3.59 -4.73 -4.99
CA THR A 16 -2.96 -4.80 -3.67
C THR A 16 -1.84 -3.77 -3.58
N VAL A 17 -1.87 -2.92 -2.55
CA VAL A 17 -0.82 -1.94 -2.28
C VAL A 17 -0.05 -2.28 -1.01
N LEU A 18 1.27 -2.15 -1.03
CA LEU A 18 2.12 -2.10 0.15
C LEU A 18 2.46 -0.63 0.46
N TYR A 19 2.05 -0.15 1.62
CA TYR A 19 2.30 1.19 2.11
C TYR A 19 3.28 1.16 3.29
N VAL A 20 4.37 1.91 3.20
CA VAL A 20 5.45 1.97 4.19
C VAL A 20 5.62 3.42 4.66
N GLU A 21 5.46 3.65 5.97
CA GLU A 21 5.46 4.98 6.59
C GLU A 21 5.88 4.86 8.05
N ASP A 22 6.87 5.62 8.51
CA ASP A 22 7.39 5.49 9.87
C ASP A 22 6.56 6.26 10.90
N ASP A 23 5.97 7.39 10.52
CA ASP A 23 5.05 8.13 11.39
C ASP A 23 3.73 7.39 11.54
N LYS A 24 3.43 6.96 12.76
CA LYS A 24 2.22 6.20 13.07
C LYS A 24 0.93 6.95 12.69
N ALA A 25 0.85 8.25 12.96
CA ALA A 25 -0.37 9.02 12.71
C ALA A 25 -0.62 9.19 11.20
N ILE A 26 0.45 9.46 10.42
CA ILE A 26 0.37 9.51 8.96
C ILE A 26 0.02 8.14 8.40
N ARG A 27 0.64 7.08 8.94
CA ARG A 27 0.40 5.70 8.53
C ARG A 27 -1.05 5.30 8.69
N GLU A 28 -1.64 5.56 9.85
CA GLU A 28 -3.04 5.25 10.16
C GLU A 28 -3.99 6.03 9.26
N GLN A 29 -3.83 7.35 9.15
CA GLN A 29 -4.68 8.21 8.32
C GLN A 29 -4.66 7.82 6.84
N MET A 30 -3.46 7.55 6.29
CA MET A 30 -3.34 7.19 4.89
C MET A 30 -3.81 5.75 4.64
N THR A 31 -3.64 4.84 5.61
CA THR A 31 -4.18 3.48 5.50
C THR A 31 -5.70 3.48 5.37
N GLU A 32 -6.41 4.26 6.21
CA GLU A 32 -7.86 4.41 6.11
C GLU A 32 -8.27 4.89 4.71
N THR A 33 -7.58 5.92 4.20
CA THR A 33 -7.82 6.46 2.86
C THR A 33 -7.60 5.40 1.78
N LEU A 34 -6.47 4.69 1.81
CA LEU A 34 -6.13 3.67 0.80
C LEU A 34 -7.11 2.48 0.83
N GLN A 35 -7.66 2.12 1.99
CA GLN A 35 -8.63 1.04 2.12
C GLN A 35 -9.96 1.35 1.42
N GLU A 36 -10.27 2.63 1.17
CA GLU A 36 -11.45 3.01 0.37
C GLU A 36 -11.24 2.74 -1.14
N PHE A 37 -9.99 2.64 -1.59
CA PHE A 37 -9.66 2.49 -3.02
C PHE A 37 -9.20 1.08 -3.40
N PHE A 38 -8.38 0.44 -2.57
CA PHE A 38 -7.66 -0.78 -2.91
C PHE A 38 -8.31 -2.04 -2.35
N GLN A 39 -8.17 -3.16 -3.05
CA GLN A 39 -8.67 -4.46 -2.57
C GLN A 39 -8.00 -4.85 -1.25
N GLN A 40 -6.69 -4.61 -1.16
CA GLN A 40 -5.87 -4.96 -0.01
C GLN A 40 -4.80 -3.89 0.20
N VAL A 41 -4.69 -3.42 1.44
CA VAL A 41 -3.62 -2.52 1.89
C VAL A 41 -2.76 -3.28 2.89
N ILE A 42 -1.51 -3.55 2.51
CA ILE A 42 -0.47 -4.07 3.38
C ILE A 42 0.27 -2.86 3.94
N VAL A 43 0.43 -2.79 5.25
CA VAL A 43 1.03 -1.63 5.91
C VAL A 43 2.34 -2.05 6.55
N ALA A 44 3.37 -1.21 6.52
CA ALA A 44 4.63 -1.41 7.22
C ALA A 44 5.12 -0.11 7.87
N GLU A 45 5.88 -0.22 8.97
CA GLU A 45 6.39 0.92 9.73
C GLU A 45 7.83 1.31 9.38
N ASP A 46 8.57 0.46 8.70
CA ASP A 46 9.93 0.76 8.24
C ASP A 46 10.30 -0.05 6.98
N GLY A 47 11.47 0.22 6.43
CA GLY A 47 11.96 -0.44 5.22
C GLY A 47 12.22 -1.95 5.41
N GLN A 48 12.65 -2.37 6.61
CA GLN A 48 12.90 -3.78 6.89
C GLN A 48 11.57 -4.55 6.93
N GLU A 49 10.59 -4.07 7.70
CA GLU A 49 9.27 -4.66 7.77
C GLU A 49 8.57 -4.64 6.40
N GLY A 50 8.74 -3.56 5.63
CA GLY A 50 8.26 -3.44 4.25
C GLY A 50 8.83 -4.54 3.34
N LEU A 51 10.14 -4.76 3.39
CA LEU A 51 10.82 -5.80 2.61
C LEU A 51 10.40 -7.22 3.02
N GLU A 52 10.25 -7.46 4.32
CA GLU A 52 9.78 -8.72 4.88
C GLU A 52 8.34 -9.03 4.44
N LYS A 53 7.45 -8.02 4.50
CA LYS A 53 6.05 -8.14 4.06
C LYS A 53 5.94 -8.35 2.56
N PHE A 54 6.72 -7.63 1.75
CA PHE A 54 6.81 -7.85 0.30
C PHE A 54 7.22 -9.29 -0.04
N SER A 55 8.29 -9.77 0.60
CA SER A 55 8.80 -11.13 0.39
C SER A 55 7.83 -12.21 0.87
N SER A 56 7.18 -11.99 2.01
CA SER A 56 6.20 -12.91 2.59
C SER A 56 4.94 -12.98 1.73
N TYR A 57 4.48 -11.85 1.20
CA TYR A 57 3.37 -11.81 0.26
C TYR A 57 3.69 -12.62 -1.00
N ARG A 58 4.88 -12.44 -1.57
CA ARG A 58 5.37 -13.25 -2.70
C ARG A 58 5.36 -14.74 -2.41
N LYS A 59 5.89 -15.16 -1.26
CA LYS A 59 5.91 -16.58 -0.87
C LYS A 59 4.51 -17.15 -0.70
N LYS A 60 3.59 -16.38 -0.12
CA LYS A 60 2.22 -16.82 0.19
C LYS A 60 1.33 -16.90 -1.06
N PHE A 61 1.36 -15.88 -1.91
CA PHE A 61 0.43 -15.73 -3.04
C PHE A 61 1.06 -16.03 -4.40
N HIS A 62 2.37 -16.30 -4.45
CA HIS A 62 3.13 -16.48 -5.70
C HIS A 62 3.04 -15.28 -6.65
N THR A 63 2.69 -14.10 -6.13
CA THR A 63 2.61 -12.81 -6.84
C THR A 63 3.12 -11.69 -5.94
N TYR A 64 3.34 -10.50 -6.50
CA TYR A 64 3.77 -9.32 -5.73
C TYR A 64 2.60 -8.38 -5.46
N PRO A 65 2.71 -7.49 -4.47
CA PRO A 65 1.87 -6.29 -4.43
C PRO A 65 1.98 -5.53 -5.77
N ASP A 66 0.87 -5.00 -6.26
CA ASP A 66 0.79 -4.28 -7.53
C ASP A 66 1.44 -2.89 -7.43
N LEU A 67 1.41 -2.30 -6.24
CA LEU A 67 1.96 -0.99 -5.95
C LEU A 67 2.71 -0.99 -4.62
N VAL A 68 3.83 -0.28 -4.57
CA VAL A 68 4.54 0.05 -3.33
C VAL A 68 4.59 1.55 -3.18
N ILE A 69 4.04 2.06 -2.07
CA ILE A 69 4.09 3.47 -1.67
C ILE A 69 4.96 3.53 -0.42
N THR A 70 5.98 4.39 -0.42
CA THR A 70 6.93 4.49 0.67
C THR A 70 7.34 5.94 0.86
N ASP A 71 7.53 6.38 2.11
CA ASP A 71 8.34 7.57 2.35
C ASP A 71 9.80 7.26 1.97
N ILE A 72 10.50 8.26 1.46
CA ILE A 72 11.93 8.21 1.12
C ILE A 72 12.76 8.36 2.39
N ARG A 73 12.27 9.12 3.39
CA ARG A 73 12.97 9.33 4.66
C ARG A 73 12.38 8.41 5.72
N MET A 74 12.92 7.20 5.78
CA MET A 74 12.68 6.25 6.85
C MET A 74 14.04 5.86 7.48
N PRO A 75 14.12 5.56 8.79
CA PRO A 75 15.29 4.94 9.39
C PRO A 75 15.65 3.59 8.77
#